data_AF-A0AAJ4K8G4-F1
#
_entry.id   AF-A0AAJ4K8G4-F1
#
_cell.length_a   1.000
_cell.length_b   1.000
_cell.length_c   1.000
_cell.angle_alpha   90.00
_cell.angle_beta   90.00
_cell.angle_gamma   90.00
#
_symmetry.space_group_name_H-M   'P 1'
#
loop_
_entity.id
_entity.type
_entity.pdbx_description
1 polymer ?
#
loop_
_entity_poly.entity_id
_entity_poly.type
_entity_poly.pdbx_seq_one_letter_code
_entity_poly.pdbx_strand_id
1 'polypeptide(L)'
;MNLIVKSGAVVYFIYSLISGVACASGGIALGATRVIYPAEAQQTSLAMTNSNKQERYLINAWIENEQGKKEKTFAVTPPLFVSEPNSENTLRIIYAGPPLPADRESLFFMNVKAIPSVNKASLEGKNVLQLAILSRIKLFVRPARLEMPPEEALSHLRFARTGNYLKVSNASPYYITLVNVQLGGQKLDNLMIAPKNHAMQAIPAGASGSLSWQSVNDYGAITPARSVSL
;
A
#
# COMPACT_ATOMS: atom_id res chain seq x y z
N MET A 1 56.31 22.25 -25.84
CA MET A 1 55.57 21.59 -24.73
C MET A 1 54.31 22.42 -24.49
N ASN A 2 53.11 21.84 -24.46
CA ASN A 2 51.78 22.47 -24.27
C ASN A 2 50.84 22.62 -25.49
N LEU A 3 50.58 21.53 -26.23
CA LEU A 3 49.41 21.49 -27.13
C LEU A 3 48.56 20.21 -27.06
N ILE A 4 48.97 19.20 -26.29
CA ILE A 4 48.26 17.89 -26.25
C ILE A 4 47.30 17.77 -25.05
N VAL A 5 47.43 18.63 -24.03
CA VAL A 5 46.66 18.50 -22.77
C VAL A 5 45.25 19.13 -22.85
N LYS A 6 44.96 19.98 -23.85
CA LYS A 6 43.65 20.67 -23.95
C LYS A 6 42.54 19.85 -24.61
N SER A 7 42.86 18.80 -25.35
CA SER A 7 41.86 18.01 -26.10
C SER A 7 41.19 16.93 -25.25
N GLY A 8 41.89 16.38 -24.25
CA GLY A 8 41.34 15.33 -23.37
C GLY A 8 40.26 15.82 -22.42
N ALA A 9 40.41 17.03 -21.87
CA ALA A 9 39.46 17.60 -20.91
C ALA A 9 38.08 17.91 -21.55
N VAL A 10 38.05 18.29 -22.83
CA VAL A 10 36.81 18.55 -23.57
C VAL A 10 36.05 17.25 -23.85
N VAL A 11 36.76 16.14 -24.12
CA VAL A 11 36.13 14.83 -24.34
C VAL A 11 35.53 14.26 -23.06
N TYR A 12 36.18 14.45 -21.89
CA TYR A 12 35.60 14.07 -20.59
C TYR A 12 34.39 14.92 -20.19
N PHE A 13 34.37 16.22 -20.56
CA PHE A 13 33.22 17.09 -20.30
C PHE A 13 32.00 16.69 -21.15
N ILE A 14 32.22 16.25 -22.40
CA ILE A 14 31.15 15.79 -23.31
C ILE A 14 30.61 14.41 -22.89
N TYR A 15 31.45 13.50 -22.35
CA TYR A 15 31.01 12.20 -21.86
C TYR A 15 30.19 12.28 -20.54
N SER A 16 30.40 13.30 -19.72
CA SER A 16 29.63 13.54 -18.48
C SER A 16 28.18 13.99 -18.75
N LEU A 17 27.93 14.64 -19.90
CA LEU A 17 26.61 15.13 -20.33
C LEU A 17 25.66 14.02 -20.85
N ILE A 18 26.14 12.79 -21.01
CA ILE A 18 25.31 11.61 -21.38
C ILE A 18 24.95 10.80 -20.12
N SER A 19 24.88 11.46 -18.97
CA SER A 19 24.27 10.87 -17.77
C SER A 19 22.78 10.66 -18.06
N GLY A 20 22.44 9.41 -18.41
CA GLY A 20 21.11 9.00 -18.87
C GLY A 20 20.03 9.56 -17.95
N VAL A 21 19.22 10.46 -18.51
CA VAL A 21 17.98 10.85 -17.88
C VAL A 21 17.15 9.57 -17.82
N ALA A 22 17.02 8.99 -16.64
CA ALA A 22 16.06 7.94 -16.42
C ALA A 22 14.69 8.56 -16.75
N CYS A 23 14.19 8.29 -17.96
CA CYS A 23 12.84 8.63 -18.34
C CYS A 23 11.92 7.78 -17.47
N ALA A 24 11.59 8.27 -16.28
CA ALA A 24 10.46 7.76 -15.54
C ALA A 24 9.23 8.01 -16.42
N SER A 25 8.67 6.94 -16.99
CA SER A 25 7.52 7.03 -17.88
C SER A 25 6.25 7.56 -17.17
N GLY A 26 6.30 7.78 -15.86
CA GLY A 26 5.15 8.16 -15.05
C GLY A 26 4.09 7.05 -15.04
N GLY A 27 2.94 7.36 -14.46
CA GLY A 27 1.81 6.44 -14.40
C GLY A 27 0.82 6.85 -13.32
N ILE A 28 -0.09 5.92 -13.00
CA ILE A 28 -1.11 6.12 -11.97
C ILE A 28 -0.54 5.81 -10.60
N ALA A 29 -0.61 6.79 -9.69
CA ALA A 29 -0.26 6.64 -8.29
C ALA A 29 -1.42 7.06 -7.39
N LEU A 30 -1.64 6.30 -6.32
CA LEU A 30 -2.60 6.64 -5.27
C LEU A 30 -1.91 7.54 -4.25
N GLY A 31 -2.63 8.54 -3.73
CA GLY A 31 -2.12 9.47 -2.71
C GLY A 31 -1.91 8.85 -1.33
N ALA A 32 -2.33 7.59 -1.13
CA ALA A 32 -2.16 6.85 0.12
C ALA A 32 -1.95 5.35 -0.13
N THR A 33 -1.31 4.67 0.82
CA THR A 33 -1.11 3.19 0.81
C THR A 33 -2.21 2.44 1.56
N ARG A 34 -3.12 3.17 2.21
CA ARG A 34 -4.32 2.70 2.90
C ARG A 34 -5.29 3.85 3.07
N VAL A 35 -6.56 3.53 3.30
CA VAL A 35 -7.61 4.51 3.56
C VAL A 35 -8.22 4.21 4.93
N ILE A 36 -8.32 5.23 5.77
CA ILE A 36 -9.12 5.18 6.99
C ILE A 36 -10.47 5.85 6.68
N TYR A 37 -11.56 5.09 6.84
CA TYR A 37 -12.93 5.56 6.68
C TYR A 37 -13.54 5.71 8.09
N PRO A 38 -13.73 6.92 8.62
CA PRO A 38 -14.49 7.12 9.86
C PRO A 38 -15.94 6.69 9.67
N ALA A 39 -16.45 5.78 10.49
CA ALA A 39 -17.76 5.14 10.28
C ALA A 39 -18.93 6.13 10.26
N GLU A 40 -18.80 7.25 10.96
CA GLU A 40 -19.75 8.36 11.03
C GLU A 40 -19.64 9.34 9.85
N ALA A 41 -18.59 9.25 9.04
CA ALA A 41 -18.41 10.10 7.88
C ALA A 41 -19.36 9.68 6.74
N GLN A 42 -19.99 10.67 6.10
CA GLN A 42 -20.82 10.46 4.92
C GLN A 42 -20.01 9.92 3.73
N GLN A 43 -18.74 10.30 3.64
CA GLN A 43 -17.81 9.84 2.63
C GLN A 43 -16.36 10.06 3.08
N THR A 44 -15.43 9.35 2.45
CA THR A 44 -13.98 9.66 2.49
C THR A 44 -13.44 9.80 1.07
N SER A 45 -12.26 10.40 0.93
CA SER A 45 -11.65 10.69 -0.37
C SER A 45 -10.27 10.05 -0.49
N LEU A 46 -9.95 9.61 -1.71
CA LEU A 46 -8.61 9.15 -2.08
C LEU A 46 -8.13 9.93 -3.31
N ALA A 47 -7.06 10.69 -3.14
CA ALA A 47 -6.40 11.37 -4.25
C ALA A 47 -5.64 10.36 -5.12
N MET A 48 -5.52 10.66 -6.41
CA MET A 48 -4.79 9.88 -7.38
C MET A 48 -4.20 10.82 -8.44
N THR A 49 -2.98 10.53 -8.87
CA THR A 49 -2.27 11.32 -9.87
C THR A 49 -1.89 10.45 -11.07
N ASN A 50 -2.10 10.96 -12.28
CA ASN A 50 -1.44 10.47 -13.48
C ASN A 50 -0.22 11.34 -13.76
N SER A 51 0.96 10.80 -13.46
CA SER A 51 2.25 11.47 -13.70
C SER A 51 2.81 11.23 -15.10
N ASN A 52 2.12 10.44 -15.94
CA ASN A 52 2.54 10.25 -17.32
C ASN A 52 2.23 11.52 -18.13
N LYS A 53 3.19 11.97 -18.93
CA LYS A 53 3.10 13.22 -19.70
C LYS A 53 2.31 13.10 -21.00
N GLN A 54 2.04 11.88 -21.47
CA GLN A 54 1.47 11.62 -22.79
C GLN A 54 0.32 10.61 -22.74
N GLU A 55 0.40 9.61 -21.86
CA GLU A 55 -0.59 8.55 -21.79
C GLU A 55 -1.77 8.93 -20.90
N ARG A 56 -2.97 8.67 -21.42
CA ARG A 56 -4.21 8.64 -20.65
C ARG A 56 -4.51 7.21 -20.21
N TYR A 57 -5.18 7.09 -19.07
CA TYR A 57 -5.60 5.78 -18.53
C TYR A 57 -7.10 5.75 -18.31
N LEU A 58 -7.74 4.65 -18.66
CA LEU A 58 -9.08 4.36 -18.17
C LEU A 58 -8.95 3.77 -16.76
N ILE A 59 -9.55 4.46 -15.79
CA ILE A 59 -9.52 4.10 -14.39
C ILE A 59 -10.84 3.44 -14.02
N ASN A 60 -10.77 2.22 -13.50
CA ASN A 60 -11.91 1.51 -12.92
C ASN A 60 -11.65 1.27 -11.43
N ALA A 61 -12.55 1.71 -10.56
CA ALA A 61 -12.37 1.65 -9.12
C ALA A 61 -13.55 0.99 -8.39
N TRP A 62 -13.24 0.12 -7.42
CA TRP A 62 -14.25 -0.60 -6.62
C TRP A 62 -13.71 -1.01 -5.25
N ILE A 63 -14.61 -1.38 -4.34
CA ILE A 63 -14.27 -1.98 -3.05
C ILE A 63 -14.47 -3.49 -3.09
N GLU A 64 -13.58 -4.24 -2.44
CA GLU A 64 -13.73 -5.66 -2.14
C GLU A 64 -13.77 -5.91 -0.63
N ASN A 65 -14.41 -7.00 -0.25
CA ASN A 65 -14.33 -7.54 1.11
C ASN A 65 -13.05 -8.37 1.32
N GLU A 66 -12.88 -8.93 2.52
CA GLU A 66 -11.71 -9.73 2.88
C GLU A 66 -11.54 -11.00 2.03
N GLN A 67 -12.63 -11.55 1.49
CA GLN A 67 -12.59 -12.70 0.59
C GLN A 67 -12.26 -12.34 -0.86
N GLY A 68 -11.97 -11.07 -1.15
CA GLY A 68 -11.68 -10.57 -2.50
C GLY A 68 -12.91 -10.50 -3.40
N LYS A 69 -14.12 -10.52 -2.83
CA LYS A 69 -15.37 -10.34 -3.58
C LYS A 69 -15.74 -8.87 -3.61
N LYS A 70 -16.22 -8.40 -4.75
CA LYS A 70 -16.70 -7.02 -4.90
C LYS A 70 -17.80 -6.73 -3.88
N GLU A 71 -17.59 -5.71 -3.06
CA GLU A 71 -18.50 -5.27 -2.03
C GLU A 71 -19.55 -4.33 -2.64
N LYS A 72 -20.83 -4.60 -2.37
CA LYS A 72 -21.97 -3.86 -2.92
C LYS A 72 -22.45 -2.75 -1.98
N THR A 73 -22.06 -2.79 -0.71
CA THR A 73 -22.40 -1.76 0.28
C THR A 73 -21.55 -0.49 0.16
N PHE A 74 -20.53 -0.49 -0.72
CA PHE A 74 -19.73 0.70 -1.02
C PHE A 74 -20.00 1.19 -2.44
N ALA A 75 -20.04 2.52 -2.58
CA ALA A 75 -19.94 3.20 -3.85
C ALA A 75 -18.61 3.95 -3.95
N VAL A 76 -17.96 3.85 -5.11
CA VAL A 76 -16.78 4.66 -5.47
C VAL A 76 -17.18 5.58 -6.61
N THR A 77 -16.92 6.89 -6.47
CA THR A 77 -17.31 7.91 -7.45
C THR A 77 -16.13 8.79 -7.85
N PRO A 78 -15.85 8.95 -9.16
CA PRO A 78 -16.42 8.17 -10.26
C PRO A 78 -15.92 6.70 -10.25
N PRO A 79 -16.76 5.71 -10.58
CA PRO A 79 -16.34 4.30 -10.63
C PRO A 79 -15.55 3.97 -11.89
N LEU A 80 -15.76 4.72 -12.98
CA LEU A 80 -15.08 4.56 -14.27
C LEU A 80 -14.90 5.94 -14.91
N PHE A 81 -13.67 6.30 -15.26
CA PHE A 81 -13.36 7.59 -15.91
C PHE A 81 -12.00 7.55 -16.60
N VAL A 82 -11.76 8.52 -17.49
CA VAL A 82 -10.44 8.70 -18.11
C VAL A 82 -9.62 9.66 -17.26
N SER A 83 -8.42 9.24 -16.86
CA SER A 83 -7.41 10.10 -16.25
C SER A 83 -6.47 10.60 -17.34
N GLU A 84 -6.47 11.92 -17.56
CA GLU A 84 -5.68 12.59 -18.59
C GLU A 84 -4.19 12.65 -18.20
N PRO A 85 -3.29 12.89 -19.16
CA PRO A 85 -1.87 13.09 -18.86
C PRO A 85 -1.64 14.26 -17.87
N ASN A 86 -0.67 14.11 -16.96
CA ASN A 86 -0.33 15.10 -15.94
C ASN A 86 -1.55 15.64 -15.16
N SER A 87 -2.49 14.75 -14.80
CA SER A 87 -3.71 15.13 -14.11
C SER A 87 -3.78 14.59 -12.69
N GLU A 88 -4.61 15.24 -11.86
CA GLU A 88 -4.99 14.77 -10.55
C GLU A 88 -6.51 14.56 -10.50
N ASN A 89 -6.93 13.46 -9.89
CA ASN A 89 -8.33 13.12 -9.71
C ASN A 89 -8.56 12.69 -8.25
N THR A 90 -9.79 12.82 -7.78
CA THR A 90 -10.20 12.38 -6.44
C THR A 90 -11.32 11.36 -6.55
N LEU A 91 -11.11 10.20 -5.92
CA LEU A 91 -12.12 9.16 -5.76
C LEU A 91 -12.86 9.40 -4.43
N ARG A 92 -14.19 9.48 -4.48
CA ARG A 92 -15.04 9.53 -3.28
C ARG A 92 -15.54 8.13 -2.96
N ILE A 93 -15.41 7.73 -1.72
CA ILE A 93 -15.83 6.41 -1.21
C ILE A 93 -16.97 6.66 -0.23
N ILE A 94 -18.10 6.00 -0.45
CA ILE A 94 -19.32 6.13 0.34
C ILE A 94 -19.72 4.73 0.82
N TYR A 95 -19.96 4.57 2.12
CA TYR A 95 -20.57 3.37 2.68
C TYR A 95 -22.09 3.56 2.83
N ALA A 96 -22.86 2.66 2.24
CA ALA A 96 -24.32 2.64 2.28
C ALA A 96 -24.86 1.25 2.72
N GLY A 97 -24.05 0.51 3.47
CA GLY A 97 -24.41 -0.81 4.00
C GLY A 97 -25.10 -0.78 5.35
N PRO A 98 -25.41 -1.97 5.90
CA PRO A 98 -25.88 -2.09 7.28
C PRO A 98 -24.80 -1.62 8.28
N PRO A 99 -25.16 -1.32 9.53
CA PRO A 99 -24.18 -1.00 10.55
C PRO A 99 -23.09 -2.07 10.68
N LEU A 100 -21.83 -1.63 10.71
CA LEU A 100 -20.67 -2.48 10.99
C LEU A 100 -20.41 -2.56 12.51
N PRO A 101 -19.57 -3.50 12.98
CA PRO A 101 -19.19 -3.57 14.39
C PRO A 101 -18.74 -2.20 14.94
N ALA A 102 -19.38 -1.75 16.02
CA ALA A 102 -19.08 -0.46 16.64
C ALA A 102 -17.89 -0.52 17.61
N ASP A 103 -17.42 -1.72 17.97
CA ASP A 103 -16.41 -1.96 18.99
C ASP A 103 -15.00 -2.24 18.42
N ARG A 104 -14.84 -2.25 17.08
CA ARG A 104 -13.59 -2.56 16.39
C ARG A 104 -13.61 -2.12 14.92
N GLU A 105 -12.44 -2.05 14.31
CA GLU A 105 -12.32 -1.81 12.87
C GLU A 105 -12.88 -2.97 12.03
N SER A 106 -13.37 -2.62 10.83
CA SER A 106 -13.70 -3.57 9.76
C SER A 106 -12.76 -3.37 8.57
N LEU A 107 -12.34 -4.47 7.92
CA LEU A 107 -11.38 -4.44 6.82
C LEU A 107 -12.05 -4.66 5.47
N PHE A 108 -11.71 -3.79 4.52
CA PHE A 108 -12.05 -3.88 3.11
C PHE A 108 -10.81 -3.55 2.27
N PHE A 109 -10.94 -3.62 0.95
CA PHE A 109 -9.87 -3.30 0.02
C PHE A 109 -10.35 -2.36 -1.07
N MET A 110 -9.67 -1.23 -1.22
CA MET A 110 -9.85 -0.31 -2.32
C MET A 110 -9.00 -0.77 -3.51
N ASN A 111 -9.66 -1.00 -4.63
CA ASN A 111 -9.07 -1.44 -5.88
C ASN A 111 -9.17 -0.32 -6.91
N VAL A 112 -8.04 0.03 -7.52
CA VAL A 112 -7.95 1.00 -8.62
C VAL A 112 -7.18 0.36 -9.77
N LYS A 113 -7.89 0.05 -10.85
CA LYS A 113 -7.33 -0.56 -12.06
C LYS A 113 -7.08 0.53 -13.10
N ALA A 114 -5.83 0.72 -13.47
CA ALA A 114 -5.39 1.59 -14.55
C ALA A 114 -5.21 0.79 -15.84
N ILE A 115 -6.01 1.09 -16.85
CA ILE A 115 -5.98 0.45 -18.16
C ILE A 115 -5.38 1.46 -19.15
N PRO A 116 -4.20 1.19 -19.75
CA PRO A 116 -3.58 2.11 -20.69
C PRO A 116 -4.43 2.28 -21.94
N SER A 117 -4.44 3.48 -22.50
CA SER A 117 -5.07 3.72 -23.80
C SER A 117 -4.19 3.19 -24.93
N VAL A 118 -4.83 2.82 -26.03
CA VAL A 118 -4.13 2.24 -27.19
C VAL A 118 -4.40 3.08 -28.42
N ASN A 119 -3.33 3.46 -29.12
CA ASN A 119 -3.46 4.05 -30.44
C ASN A 119 -3.47 2.91 -31.47
N LYS A 120 -4.62 2.64 -32.10
CA LYS A 120 -4.76 1.55 -33.08
C LYS A 120 -3.74 1.65 -34.23
N ALA A 121 -3.41 2.87 -34.67
CA ALA A 121 -2.44 3.09 -35.75
C ALA A 121 -0.99 2.75 -35.33
N SER A 122 -0.64 2.89 -34.04
CA SER A 122 0.71 2.54 -33.57
C SER A 122 0.92 1.03 -33.38
N LEU A 123 -0.17 0.27 -33.38
CA LEU A 123 -0.24 -1.18 -33.16
C LEU A 123 -0.40 -2.00 -34.45
N GLU A 124 -0.71 -1.36 -35.58
CA GLU A 124 -0.92 -2.06 -36.85
C GLU A 124 0.35 -2.81 -37.28
N GLY A 125 0.20 -4.09 -37.62
CA GLY A 125 1.31 -4.98 -37.99
C GLY A 125 2.23 -5.40 -36.83
N LYS A 126 1.89 -5.08 -35.56
CA LYS A 126 2.70 -5.41 -34.39
C LYS A 126 1.96 -6.32 -33.42
N ASN A 127 2.67 -7.30 -32.87
CA ASN A 127 2.20 -8.07 -31.72
C ASN A 127 2.57 -7.30 -30.44
N VAL A 128 1.56 -6.81 -29.72
CA VAL A 128 1.77 -6.06 -28.48
C VAL A 128 1.14 -6.75 -27.28
N LEU A 129 1.88 -6.73 -26.16
CA LEU A 129 1.37 -7.11 -24.85
C LEU A 129 0.98 -5.84 -24.10
N GLN A 130 -0.24 -5.81 -23.58
CA GLN A 130 -0.75 -4.70 -22.78
C GLN A 130 -0.98 -5.15 -21.34
N LEU A 131 -0.48 -4.35 -20.41
CA LEU A 131 -0.62 -4.61 -18.98
C LEU A 131 -1.51 -3.54 -18.36
N ALA A 132 -2.59 -3.99 -17.72
CA ALA A 132 -3.39 -3.15 -16.84
C ALA A 132 -2.91 -3.35 -15.40
N ILE A 133 -2.61 -2.24 -14.71
CA ILE A 133 -2.09 -2.27 -13.35
C ILE A 133 -3.25 -2.16 -12.37
N LEU A 134 -3.33 -3.08 -11.41
CA LEU A 134 -4.31 -3.04 -10.32
C LEU A 134 -3.59 -2.67 -9.02
N SER A 135 -3.89 -1.49 -8.49
CA SER A 135 -3.49 -1.10 -7.15
C SER A 135 -4.58 -1.51 -6.16
N ARG A 136 -4.23 -2.40 -5.23
CA ARG A 136 -5.12 -2.86 -4.15
C ARG A 136 -4.57 -2.41 -2.81
N ILE A 137 -5.26 -1.50 -2.13
CA ILE A 137 -4.87 -0.97 -0.82
C ILE A 137 -5.93 -1.27 0.24
N LYS A 138 -5.52 -1.31 1.51
CA LYS A 138 -6.43 -1.58 2.64
C LYS A 138 -7.36 -0.39 2.87
N LEU A 139 -8.62 -0.66 3.13
CA LEU A 139 -9.64 0.30 3.57
C LEU A 139 -10.13 -0.15 4.95
N PHE A 140 -9.85 0.63 5.99
CA PHE A 140 -10.30 0.34 7.35
C PHE A 140 -11.50 1.22 7.69
N VAL A 141 -12.65 0.62 7.96
CA VAL A 141 -13.79 1.36 8.53
C VAL A 141 -13.61 1.39 10.04
N ARG A 142 -13.45 2.60 10.59
CA ARG A 142 -13.11 2.84 11.98
C ARG A 142 -14.25 3.53 12.71
N PRO A 143 -14.85 2.90 13.74
CA PRO A 143 -15.81 3.57 14.61
C PRO A 143 -15.19 4.79 15.33
N ALA A 144 -15.96 5.87 15.51
CA ALA A 144 -15.48 7.09 16.18
C ALA A 144 -15.03 6.88 17.64
N ARG A 145 -15.67 5.96 18.35
CA ARG A 145 -15.54 5.78 19.82
C ARG A 145 -14.97 4.42 20.17
N LEU A 146 -13.74 4.18 19.73
CA LEU A 146 -12.98 3.00 20.18
C LEU A 146 -12.41 3.23 21.59
N GLU A 147 -12.16 2.14 22.30
CA GLU A 147 -11.75 2.12 23.72
C GLU A 147 -10.37 2.73 23.98
N MET A 148 -9.57 2.94 22.94
CA MET A 148 -8.22 3.50 23.01
C MET A 148 -7.86 4.16 21.69
N PRO A 149 -6.89 5.08 21.64
CA PRO A 149 -6.38 5.64 20.38
C PRO A 149 -5.46 4.64 19.62
N PRO A 150 -5.29 4.79 18.29
CA PRO A 150 -4.54 3.84 17.47
C PRO A 150 -3.05 3.75 17.85
N GLU A 151 -2.46 4.82 18.38
CA GLU A 151 -1.05 4.88 18.79
C GLU A 151 -0.74 3.92 19.95
N GLU A 152 -1.72 3.70 20.84
CA GLU A 152 -1.59 2.82 22.00
C GLU A 152 -1.80 1.33 21.66
N ALA A 153 -2.46 1.03 20.53
CA ALA A 153 -2.82 -0.33 20.11
C ALA A 153 -1.62 -1.30 20.08
N LEU A 154 -0.44 -0.81 19.68
CA LEU A 154 0.79 -1.58 19.60
C LEU A 154 1.26 -2.13 20.95
N SER A 155 0.94 -1.46 22.06
CA SER A 155 1.29 -1.90 23.42
C SER A 155 0.37 -3.02 23.93
N HIS A 156 -0.73 -3.28 23.22
CA HIS A 156 -1.70 -4.34 23.51
C HIS A 156 -1.46 -5.62 22.70
N LEU A 157 -0.35 -5.67 21.96
CA LEU A 157 0.14 -6.92 21.38
C LEU A 157 0.77 -7.82 22.43
N ARG A 158 0.52 -9.12 22.32
CA ARG A 158 1.18 -10.17 23.11
C ARG A 158 1.76 -11.20 22.16
N PHE A 159 2.99 -11.62 22.43
CA PHE A 159 3.72 -12.56 21.62
C PHE A 159 4.01 -13.80 22.43
N ALA A 160 3.84 -14.97 21.83
CA ALA A 160 4.18 -16.24 22.44
C ALA A 160 4.72 -17.21 21.39
N ARG A 161 5.72 -18.00 21.76
CA ARG A 161 6.13 -19.15 20.97
C ARG A 161 5.25 -20.34 21.31
N THR A 162 4.67 -20.99 20.30
CA THR A 162 3.89 -22.22 20.45
C THR A 162 4.47 -23.27 19.52
N GLY A 163 5.36 -24.11 20.05
CA GLY A 163 6.16 -25.05 19.25
C GLY A 163 7.01 -24.31 18.21
N ASN A 164 6.75 -24.58 16.93
CA ASN A 164 7.42 -23.96 15.78
C ASN A 164 6.66 -22.74 15.21
N TYR A 165 5.74 -22.16 15.97
CA TYR A 165 4.95 -21.01 15.54
C TYR A 165 5.12 -19.81 16.48
N LEU A 166 5.08 -18.62 15.89
CA LEU A 166 4.93 -17.37 16.60
C LEU A 166 3.44 -17.04 16.63
N LYS A 167 2.84 -17.02 17.82
CA LYS A 167 1.49 -16.52 18.05
C LYS A 167 1.55 -15.05 18.43
N VAL A 168 0.86 -14.20 17.66
CA VAL A 168 0.69 -12.77 17.92
C VAL A 168 -0.77 -12.53 18.26
N SER A 169 -1.04 -12.10 19.49
CA SER A 169 -2.39 -11.78 19.96
C SER A 169 -2.57 -10.27 20.02
N ASN A 170 -3.68 -9.78 19.49
CA ASN A 170 -4.05 -8.38 19.44
C ASN A 170 -5.33 -8.16 20.24
N ALA A 171 -5.22 -7.57 21.43
CA ALA A 171 -6.37 -7.23 22.25
C ALA A 171 -7.03 -5.89 21.85
N SER A 172 -6.38 -5.09 21.00
CA SER A 172 -6.86 -3.77 20.60
C SER A 172 -8.01 -3.85 19.58
N PRO A 173 -8.79 -2.77 19.42
CA PRO A 173 -9.86 -2.68 18.41
C PRO A 173 -9.35 -2.37 16.98
N TYR A 174 -8.03 -2.36 16.75
CA TYR A 174 -7.40 -1.97 15.48
C TYR A 174 -6.76 -3.15 14.73
N TYR A 175 -6.73 -3.11 13.40
CA TYR A 175 -5.87 -3.98 12.61
C TYR A 175 -4.42 -3.53 12.73
N ILE A 176 -3.52 -4.44 13.11
CA ILE A 176 -2.09 -4.14 13.23
C ILE A 176 -1.32 -4.89 12.14
N THR A 177 -0.59 -4.17 11.29
CA THR A 177 0.28 -4.76 10.25
C THR A 177 1.73 -4.72 10.71
N LEU A 178 2.26 -5.87 11.12
CA LEU A 178 3.67 -6.04 11.44
C LEU A 178 4.49 -6.20 10.17
N VAL A 179 5.60 -5.47 10.12
CA VAL A 179 6.60 -5.51 9.06
C VAL A 179 8.00 -5.60 9.67
N ASN A 180 8.97 -6.00 8.85
CA ASN A 180 10.37 -6.18 9.27
C ASN A 180 10.49 -7.05 10.54
N VAL A 181 9.65 -8.08 10.62
CA VAL A 181 9.59 -8.99 11.77
C VAL A 181 10.83 -9.88 11.73
N GLN A 182 11.56 -9.96 12.85
CA GLN A 182 12.75 -10.80 12.98
C GLN A 182 12.78 -11.49 14.33
N LEU A 183 13.18 -12.77 14.35
CA LEU A 183 13.42 -13.53 15.58
C LEU A 183 14.87 -13.99 15.62
N GLY A 184 15.65 -13.49 16.59
CA GLY A 184 17.07 -13.83 16.68
C GLY A 184 17.88 -13.44 15.44
N GLY A 185 17.48 -12.35 14.76
CA GLY A 185 18.08 -11.88 13.50
C GLY A 185 17.59 -12.60 12.25
N GLN A 186 16.74 -13.63 12.36
CA GLN A 186 16.13 -14.29 11.22
C GLN A 186 14.82 -13.61 10.83
N LYS A 187 14.70 -13.25 9.54
CA LYS A 187 13.50 -12.58 9.00
C LYS A 187 12.30 -13.53 8.97
N LEU A 188 11.16 -13.02 9.44
CA LEU A 188 9.85 -13.64 9.33
C LEU A 188 8.98 -12.88 8.32
N ASP A 189 7.84 -13.46 7.96
CA ASP A 189 6.88 -12.81 7.08
C ASP A 189 6.19 -11.62 7.76
N ASN A 190 5.74 -10.69 6.92
CA ASN A 190 4.85 -9.63 7.36
C ASN A 190 3.50 -10.24 7.78
N LEU A 191 2.94 -9.76 8.88
CA LEU A 191 1.73 -10.33 9.46
C LEU A 191 0.75 -9.23 9.81
N MET A 192 -0.50 -9.37 9.38
CA MET A 192 -1.58 -8.50 9.84
C MET A 192 -2.45 -9.24 10.83
N ILE A 193 -2.72 -8.63 11.98
CA ILE A 193 -3.52 -9.21 13.05
C ILE A 193 -4.81 -8.42 13.17
N ALA A 194 -5.93 -9.12 13.06
CA ALA A 194 -7.26 -8.52 13.20
C ALA A 194 -7.53 -8.03 14.64
N PRO A 195 -8.45 -7.07 14.83
CA PRO A 195 -8.88 -6.61 16.13
C PRO A 195 -9.39 -7.73 17.03
N LYS A 196 -9.02 -7.70 18.31
CA LYS A 196 -9.48 -8.65 19.34
C LYS A 196 -9.34 -10.12 18.89
N ASN A 197 -8.24 -10.42 18.19
CA ASN A 197 -7.96 -11.73 17.60
C ASN A 197 -6.46 -12.05 17.70
N HIS A 198 -6.05 -13.20 17.16
CA HIS A 198 -4.66 -13.60 17.06
C HIS A 198 -4.35 -14.13 15.66
N ALA A 199 -3.06 -14.08 15.31
CA ALA A 199 -2.53 -14.69 14.11
C ALA A 199 -1.31 -15.54 14.45
N MET A 200 -1.04 -16.55 13.64
CA MET A 200 0.10 -17.44 13.81
C MET A 200 0.89 -17.49 12.51
N GLN A 201 2.22 -17.51 12.62
CA GLN A 201 3.12 -17.77 11.50
C GLN A 201 4.23 -18.73 11.91
N ALA A 202 4.74 -19.48 10.94
CA ALA A 202 5.83 -20.43 11.19
C ALA A 202 7.12 -19.68 11.56
N ILE A 203 7.89 -20.27 12.46
CA ILE A 203 9.22 -19.82 12.84
C ILE A 203 10.23 -20.73 12.13
N PRO A 204 11.27 -20.19 11.48
CA PRO A 204 12.37 -20.97 10.93
C PRO A 204 13.05 -21.85 11.99
N ALA A 205 13.50 -23.03 11.58
CA ALA A 205 14.23 -23.93 12.48
C ALA A 205 15.47 -23.23 13.07
N GLY A 206 15.67 -23.37 14.37
CA GLY A 206 16.80 -22.76 15.09
C GLY A 206 16.69 -21.26 15.35
N ALA A 207 15.62 -20.57 14.92
CA ALA A 207 15.41 -19.18 15.32
C ALA A 207 15.06 -19.11 16.82
N SER A 208 15.83 -18.32 17.57
CA SER A 208 15.69 -18.15 19.02
C SER A 208 16.23 -16.79 19.45
N GLY A 209 15.76 -16.26 20.58
CA GLY A 209 16.20 -14.97 21.13
C GLY A 209 15.10 -13.92 21.04
N SER A 210 15.51 -12.65 20.94
CA SER A 210 14.58 -11.51 20.89
C SER A 210 13.81 -11.45 19.57
N LEU A 211 12.51 -11.18 19.67
CA LEU A 211 11.65 -10.82 18.56
C LEU A 211 11.69 -9.30 18.39
N SER A 212 12.10 -8.82 17.22
CA SER A 212 12.00 -7.40 16.84
C SER A 212 11.00 -7.22 15.69
N TRP A 213 10.33 -6.06 15.67
CA TRP A 213 9.32 -5.76 14.66
C TRP A 213 9.07 -4.26 14.54
N GLN A 214 8.47 -3.86 13.43
CA GLN A 214 7.88 -2.55 13.20
C GLN A 214 6.43 -2.69 12.75
N SER A 215 5.65 -1.62 12.81
CA SER A 215 4.28 -1.59 12.27
C SER A 215 4.15 -0.52 11.21
N VAL A 216 3.09 -0.58 10.42
CA VAL A 216 2.69 0.49 9.50
C VAL A 216 1.52 1.25 10.11
N ASN A 217 1.70 2.56 10.36
CA ASN A 217 0.66 3.41 10.93
C ASN A 217 -0.40 3.85 9.89
N ASP A 218 -1.35 4.69 10.30
CA ASP A 218 -2.45 5.15 9.44
C ASP A 218 -1.99 5.96 8.23
N TYR A 219 -0.87 6.67 8.36
CA TYR A 219 -0.25 7.45 7.27
C TYR A 219 0.62 6.60 6.34
N GLY A 220 0.71 5.29 6.56
CA GLY A 220 1.56 4.39 5.78
C GLY A 220 3.04 4.44 6.15
N ALA A 221 3.42 5.16 7.22
CA ALA A 221 4.79 5.23 7.70
C ALA A 221 5.13 4.04 8.59
N ILE A 222 6.40 3.63 8.56
CA ILE A 222 6.92 2.56 9.41
C ILE A 222 7.24 3.14 10.79
N THR A 223 6.71 2.51 11.85
CA THR A 223 6.94 2.94 13.24
C THR A 223 8.37 2.61 13.70
N PRO A 224 8.87 3.24 14.79
CA PRO A 224 10.11 2.80 15.43
C PRO A 224 10.10 1.31 15.76
N ALA A 225 11.26 0.68 15.67
CA ALA A 225 11.43 -0.73 16.00
C ALA A 225 11.11 -0.99 17.47
N ARG A 226 10.36 -2.06 17.73
CA ARG A 226 10.08 -2.58 19.08
C ARG A 226 10.69 -3.97 19.20
N SER A 227 10.93 -4.41 20.43
CA SER A 227 11.50 -5.74 20.69
C SER A 227 10.94 -6.35 21.96
N VAL A 228 10.83 -7.68 22.00
CA VAL A 228 10.38 -8.47 23.16
C VAL A 228 11.14 -9.80 23.18
N SER A 229 11.46 -10.30 24.37
CA SER A 229 12.02 -11.66 24.52
C SER A 229 10.87 -12.68 24.53
N LEU A 230 10.99 -13.73 23.70
CA LEU A 230 10.00 -14.82 23.60
C LEU A 230 10.32 -16.01 24.49
#